data_AF-A0A844U789-F1
#
_entry.id   AF-A0A844U789-F1
#
_cell.length_a   1.000
_cell.length_b   1.000
_cell.length_c   1.000
_cell.angle_alpha   90.00
_cell.angle_beta   90.00
_cell.angle_gamma   90.00
#
_symmetry.space_group_name_H-M   'P 1'
#
loop_
_entity.id
_entity.type
_entity.pdbx_description
1 polymer ?
#
loop_
_entity_poly.entity_id
_entity_poly.type
_entity_poly.pdbx_seq_one_letter_code
_entity_poly.pdbx_strand_id
1 'polypeptide(L)'
;MFKVNNFELTTVRFLGKPTIVISSGGLSGGISSNIAGGNFWKGMRQGVIVAGLNHMANHVVGNSIQEMQNKYGYKNNGEVFGSQEELETYINKNIGNVRDIEKALSTDIKLATGDNLPSGYSLVDNKIIGPSGRAGGITAPNGLRSSKIFIAPSLKGDYFEHVGMAKVGIVHEMIHAFHLYKGLSNYNKYTEYAALTYTRAYLKAYGSPKGASFYFQNIRLVPGSFSWRFLPNIINTGLK
;
A
#
# COMPACT_ATOMS: atom_id res chain seq x y z
N MET A 1 -27.28 14.85 -28.30
CA MET A 1 -26.84 15.99 -27.47
C MET A 1 -25.85 15.45 -26.44
N PHE A 2 -24.54 15.53 -26.74
CA PHE A 2 -23.48 15.04 -25.85
C PHE A 2 -23.10 16.17 -24.88
N LYS A 3 -23.16 15.90 -23.58
CA LYS A 3 -22.54 16.74 -22.55
C LYS A 3 -21.41 15.93 -21.91
N VAL A 4 -20.20 16.19 -22.38
CA VAL A 4 -18.95 15.95 -21.65
C VAL A 4 -18.80 17.13 -20.69
N ASN A 5 -18.38 16.89 -19.44
CA ASN A 5 -17.43 17.71 -18.66
C ASN A 5 -17.53 17.37 -17.16
N ASN A 6 -16.38 17.04 -16.57
CA ASN A 6 -15.99 17.43 -15.22
C ASN A 6 -14.46 17.26 -15.09
N PHE A 7 -13.73 18.14 -15.79
CA PHE A 7 -12.34 18.45 -15.48
C PHE A 7 -12.25 19.97 -15.41
N GLU A 8 -11.94 20.52 -14.24
CA GLU A 8 -11.48 21.90 -14.12
C GLU A 8 -9.95 21.91 -14.18
N LEU A 9 -9.41 22.66 -15.16
CA LEU A 9 -8.00 23.02 -15.21
C LEU A 9 -7.84 24.35 -14.49
N THR A 10 -7.10 24.37 -13.38
CA THR A 10 -6.72 25.62 -12.73
C THR A 10 -5.26 25.92 -13.06
N THR A 11 -5.04 27.01 -13.79
CA THR A 11 -3.68 27.51 -14.08
C THR A 11 -3.18 28.28 -12.87
N VAL A 12 -2.09 27.81 -12.23
CA VAL A 12 -1.43 28.54 -11.14
C VAL A 12 -0.06 28.98 -11.62
N ARG A 13 0.26 30.26 -11.44
CA ARG A 13 1.58 30.82 -11.78
C ARG A 13 2.50 30.71 -10.56
N PHE A 14 3.51 29.85 -10.64
CA PHE A 14 4.66 29.88 -9.72
C PHE A 14 5.85 30.52 -10.45
N LEU A 15 6.39 31.61 -9.89
CA LEU A 15 7.55 32.33 -10.41
C LEU A 15 7.42 32.76 -11.89
N GLY A 16 6.23 33.21 -12.31
CA GLY A 16 6.02 33.81 -13.63
C GLY A 16 5.93 32.83 -14.81
N LYS A 17 6.08 31.51 -14.58
CA LYS A 17 5.86 30.48 -15.61
C LYS A 17 4.46 29.86 -15.45
N PRO A 18 3.70 29.65 -16.54
CA PRO A 18 2.42 28.95 -16.48
C PRO A 18 2.66 27.47 -16.20
N THR A 19 2.31 27.02 -15.00
CA THR A 19 2.32 25.61 -14.62
C THR A 19 0.90 25.09 -14.69
N ILE A 20 0.67 24.03 -15.47
CA ILE A 20 -0.61 23.32 -15.51
C ILE A 20 -0.68 22.45 -14.27
N VAL A 21 -1.56 22.79 -13.33
CA VAL A 21 -1.87 21.96 -12.17
C VAL A 21 -3.08 21.11 -12.53
N ILE A 22 -2.88 19.81 -12.68
CA ILE A 22 -3.98 18.85 -12.76
C ILE A 22 -4.43 18.60 -11.32
N SER A 23 -5.42 19.37 -10.86
CA SER A 23 -6.12 19.08 -9.60
C SER A 23 -7.05 17.89 -9.81
N SER A 24 -6.49 16.68 -9.78
CA SER A 24 -7.31 15.47 -9.67
C SER A 24 -7.86 15.38 -8.25
N GLY A 25 -9.19 15.37 -8.10
CA GLY A 25 -9.91 15.12 -6.85
C GLY A 25 -9.73 13.70 -6.25
N GLY A 26 -8.53 13.13 -6.38
CA GLY A 26 -8.10 11.87 -5.78
C GLY A 26 -6.96 12.01 -4.77
N LEU A 27 -6.45 13.23 -4.52
CA LEU A 27 -5.36 13.54 -3.58
C LEU A 27 -5.83 14.09 -2.22
N SER A 28 -7.14 14.20 -1.97
CA SER A 28 -7.69 15.03 -0.88
C SER A 28 -8.39 14.24 0.26
N GLY A 29 -7.88 13.06 0.61
CA GLY A 29 -8.38 12.30 1.78
C GLY A 29 -7.64 12.53 3.10
N GLY A 30 -6.53 13.29 3.11
CA GLY A 30 -5.61 13.33 4.27
C GLY A 30 -4.93 14.67 4.53
N ILE A 31 -5.44 15.77 3.97
CA ILE A 31 -4.95 17.12 4.27
C ILE A 31 -5.95 17.81 5.19
N SER A 32 -5.98 17.43 6.48
CA SER A 32 -6.40 18.31 7.58
C SER A 32 -6.23 17.63 8.95
N SER A 33 -5.13 17.93 9.64
CA SER A 33 -5.13 18.28 11.08
C SER A 33 -3.77 18.88 11.45
N ASN A 34 -3.74 20.21 11.50
CA ASN A 34 -2.61 20.99 11.95
C ASN A 34 -2.23 20.68 13.40
N ILE A 35 -0.91 20.58 13.63
CA ILE A 35 -0.18 21.23 14.73
C ILE A 35 -0.74 20.99 16.13
N ALA A 36 -0.19 19.98 16.81
CA ALA A 36 0.06 20.06 18.25
C ALA A 36 1.54 19.77 18.45
N GLY A 37 2.32 20.78 18.84
CA GLY A 37 3.77 20.73 19.10
C GLY A 37 4.18 19.85 20.29
N GLY A 38 3.57 18.68 20.42
CA GLY A 38 3.97 17.61 21.32
C GLY A 38 4.91 16.63 20.62
N ASN A 39 5.65 15.87 21.42
CA ASN A 39 6.70 14.96 20.98
C ASN A 39 6.13 13.69 20.33
N PHE A 40 5.46 13.83 19.17
CA PHE A 40 4.90 12.76 18.33
C PHE A 40 5.92 11.63 18.10
N TRP A 41 7.18 12.03 17.90
CA TRP A 41 8.35 11.15 17.76
C TRP A 41 8.66 10.30 19.00
N LYS A 42 8.35 10.77 20.21
CA LYS A 42 8.58 10.04 21.47
C LYS A 42 7.51 8.97 21.70
N GLY A 43 6.27 9.20 21.26
CA GLY A 43 5.20 8.20 21.25
C GLY A 43 5.37 7.15 20.15
N MET A 44 5.85 7.55 18.97
CA MET A 44 6.10 6.66 17.83
C MET A 44 7.26 5.68 18.05
N ARG A 45 8.32 6.08 18.76
CA ARG A 45 9.43 5.18 19.16
C ARG A 45 8.98 4.06 20.10
N GLN A 46 8.00 4.33 20.96
CA GLN A 46 7.48 3.37 21.93
C GLN A 46 6.30 2.54 21.38
N GLY A 47 5.59 3.03 20.37
CA GLY A 47 4.36 2.44 19.82
C GLY A 47 4.35 2.42 18.30
N VAL A 48 5.07 1.49 17.68
CA VAL A 48 5.03 1.28 16.23
C VAL A 48 3.66 0.72 15.86
N ILE A 49 2.78 1.57 15.34
CA ILE A 49 1.55 1.17 14.66
C ILE A 49 1.98 0.51 13.35
N VAL A 50 1.92 -0.82 13.24
CA VAL A 50 2.12 -1.54 11.98
C VAL A 50 0.97 -1.17 11.07
N ALA A 51 1.24 -0.40 10.02
CA ALA A 51 0.30 0.02 8.98
C ALA A 51 0.66 -0.60 7.60
N GLY A 52 1.35 -1.76 7.52
CA GLY A 52 1.42 -2.63 6.32
C GLY A 52 0.07 -3.27 5.95
N LEU A 53 -0.96 -2.45 6.14
CA LEU A 53 -2.00 -2.58 7.17
C LEU A 53 -2.68 -1.16 7.25
N ASN A 54 -2.86 -0.47 6.10
CA ASN A 54 -3.32 0.91 6.06
C ASN A 54 -4.32 1.16 4.93
N HIS A 55 -5.63 1.10 5.24
CA HIS A 55 -6.58 2.20 4.97
C HIS A 55 -8.04 1.88 5.38
N MET A 56 -8.27 1.83 6.70
CA MET A 56 -9.52 2.30 7.33
C MET A 56 -9.15 2.91 8.69
N ALA A 57 -8.58 4.11 8.64
CA ALA A 57 -8.08 4.85 9.81
C ALA A 57 -9.16 5.27 10.84
N ASN A 58 -10.40 4.75 10.76
CA ASN A 58 -11.46 5.00 11.73
C ASN A 58 -11.83 3.81 12.62
N HIS A 59 -11.25 2.60 12.45
CA HIS A 59 -11.67 1.44 13.27
C HIS A 59 -10.56 0.61 13.94
N VAL A 60 -9.28 0.81 13.63
CA VAL A 60 -8.17 0.08 14.29
C VAL A 60 -7.06 1.04 14.73
N VAL A 61 -7.44 2.20 15.25
CA VAL A 61 -6.52 3.08 15.99
C VAL A 61 -6.46 2.55 17.41
N GLY A 62 -5.36 1.88 17.82
CA GLY A 62 -5.15 1.57 19.23
C GLY A 62 -4.21 0.42 19.60
N ASN A 63 -3.89 -0.51 18.69
CA ASN A 63 -3.17 -1.71 19.09
C ASN A 63 -1.66 -1.43 19.20
N SER A 64 -1.08 -1.67 20.37
CA SER A 64 0.38 -1.63 20.57
C SER A 64 1.06 -2.78 19.81
N ILE A 65 2.39 -2.69 19.57
CA ILE A 65 3.16 -3.84 19.04
C ILE A 65 2.94 -5.11 19.88
N GLN A 66 2.81 -4.94 21.19
CA GLN A 66 2.56 -6.04 22.10
C GLN A 66 1.16 -6.66 21.88
N GLU A 67 0.13 -5.85 21.63
CA GLU A 67 -1.18 -6.38 21.23
C GLU A 67 -1.10 -7.09 19.87
N MET A 68 -0.38 -6.52 18.90
CA MET A 68 -0.19 -7.13 17.59
C MET A 68 0.46 -8.51 17.69
N GLN A 69 1.49 -8.63 18.53
CA GLN A 69 2.17 -9.89 18.83
C GLN A 69 1.24 -10.89 19.53
N ASN A 70 0.60 -10.47 20.63
CA ASN A 70 -0.17 -11.37 21.48
C ASN A 70 -1.47 -11.84 20.81
N LYS A 71 -2.20 -10.93 20.16
CA LYS A 71 -3.53 -11.19 19.62
C LYS A 71 -3.50 -11.74 18.21
N TYR A 72 -2.63 -11.17 17.37
CA TYR A 72 -2.61 -11.48 15.93
C TYR A 72 -1.40 -12.32 15.52
N GLY A 73 -0.45 -12.57 16.43
CA GLY A 73 0.76 -13.34 16.12
C GLY A 73 1.74 -12.59 15.22
N TYR A 74 1.62 -11.26 15.13
CA TYR A 74 2.54 -10.45 14.34
C TYR A 74 3.95 -10.53 14.92
N LYS A 75 4.97 -10.64 14.06
CA LYS A 75 6.38 -10.54 14.46
C LYS A 75 7.21 -9.95 13.33
N ASN A 76 8.33 -9.34 13.68
CA ASN A 76 9.35 -8.93 12.72
C ASN A 76 10.69 -9.58 13.10
N ASN A 77 11.35 -10.26 12.17
CA ASN A 77 12.60 -10.98 12.44
C ASN A 77 13.87 -10.16 12.15
N GLY A 78 13.72 -8.88 11.78
CA GLY A 78 14.83 -7.97 11.47
C GLY A 78 15.35 -8.07 10.02
N GLU A 79 14.88 -9.02 9.21
CA GLU A 79 15.27 -9.08 7.81
C GLU A 79 14.75 -7.87 7.02
N VAL A 80 15.60 -7.37 6.13
CA VAL A 80 15.28 -6.27 5.23
C VAL A 80 15.69 -6.59 3.81
N PHE A 81 15.01 -6.00 2.83
CA PHE A 81 15.56 -5.88 1.48
C PHE A 81 16.67 -4.82 1.50
N GLY A 82 17.92 -5.25 1.32
CA GLY A 82 19.08 -4.37 1.38
C GLY A 82 19.30 -3.56 0.10
N SER A 83 18.74 -3.98 -1.03
CA SER A 83 18.87 -3.29 -2.31
C SER A 83 17.65 -3.49 -3.23
N GLN A 84 17.54 -2.63 -4.24
CA GLN A 84 16.54 -2.79 -5.31
C GLN A 84 16.69 -4.14 -6.02
N GLU A 85 17.92 -4.57 -6.30
CA GLU A 85 18.21 -5.86 -6.95
C GLU A 85 17.73 -7.05 -6.10
N GLU A 86 17.87 -6.97 -4.79
CA GLU A 86 17.38 -8.01 -3.87
C GLU A 86 15.84 -8.09 -3.88
N LEU A 87 15.16 -6.94 -3.87
CA LEU A 87 13.71 -6.87 -3.99
C LEU A 87 13.25 -7.48 -5.33
N GLU A 88 13.87 -7.09 -6.44
CA GLU A 88 13.55 -7.63 -7.77
C GLU A 88 13.81 -9.14 -7.84
N THR A 89 14.91 -9.62 -7.28
CA THR A 89 15.23 -11.05 -7.18
C THR A 89 14.15 -11.80 -6.39
N TYR A 90 13.69 -11.24 -5.28
CA TYR A 90 12.59 -11.80 -4.50
C TYR A 90 11.29 -11.86 -5.32
N ILE A 91 10.93 -10.79 -6.01
CA ILE A 91 9.72 -10.71 -6.84
C ILE A 91 9.78 -11.75 -7.97
N ASN A 92 10.89 -11.79 -8.71
CA ASN A 92 11.12 -12.76 -9.79
C ASN A 92 10.96 -14.21 -9.33
N LYS A 93 11.47 -14.52 -8.13
CA LYS A 93 11.41 -15.88 -7.56
C LYS A 93 10.02 -16.26 -7.04
N ASN A 94 9.30 -15.34 -6.40
CA ASN A 94 8.12 -15.67 -5.60
C ASN A 94 6.78 -15.23 -6.20
N ILE A 95 6.80 -14.25 -7.12
CA ILE A 95 5.61 -13.57 -7.64
C ILE A 95 5.56 -13.65 -9.17
N GLY A 96 6.66 -13.35 -9.87
CA GLY A 96 6.70 -13.38 -11.33
C GLY A 96 7.73 -12.40 -11.87
N ASN A 97 7.95 -12.41 -13.20
CA ASN A 97 8.94 -11.54 -13.82
C ASN A 97 8.60 -10.06 -13.59
N VAL A 98 9.49 -9.33 -12.91
CA VAL A 98 9.24 -7.94 -12.48
C VAL A 98 8.96 -7.01 -13.66
N ARG A 99 9.66 -7.15 -14.78
CA ARG A 99 9.48 -6.28 -15.96
C ARG A 99 8.15 -6.53 -16.64
N ASP A 100 7.74 -7.79 -16.74
CA ASP A 100 6.44 -8.15 -17.31
C ASP A 100 5.30 -7.64 -16.42
N ILE A 101 5.46 -7.73 -15.09
CA ILE A 101 4.49 -7.22 -14.12
C ILE A 101 4.38 -5.70 -14.21
N GLU A 102 5.50 -4.98 -14.17
CA GLU A 102 5.57 -3.52 -14.32
C GLU A 102 4.88 -3.07 -15.61
N LYS A 103 5.16 -3.74 -16.73
CA LYS A 103 4.52 -3.49 -18.02
C LYS A 103 3.01 -3.76 -17.99
N ALA A 104 2.57 -4.88 -17.43
CA ALA A 104 1.16 -5.27 -17.42
C ALA A 104 0.29 -4.38 -16.52
N LEU A 105 0.88 -3.82 -15.46
CA LEU A 105 0.21 -2.93 -14.51
C LEU A 105 0.49 -1.45 -14.78
N SER A 106 1.27 -1.12 -15.81
CA SER A 106 1.73 0.25 -16.09
C SER A 106 2.30 0.94 -14.83
N THR A 107 3.23 0.25 -14.15
CA THR A 107 3.79 0.71 -12.88
C THR A 107 5.31 0.50 -12.79
N ASP A 108 5.98 1.24 -11.90
CA ASP A 108 7.34 0.92 -11.47
C ASP A 108 7.33 0.40 -10.03
N ILE A 109 8.10 -0.65 -9.73
CA ILE A 109 8.26 -1.20 -8.38
C ILE A 109 9.63 -0.78 -7.84
N LYS A 110 9.63 -0.05 -6.72
CA LYS A 110 10.83 0.50 -6.09
C LYS A 110 10.95 0.07 -4.64
N LEU A 111 12.17 -0.21 -4.22
CA LEU A 111 12.52 -0.23 -2.80
C LEU A 111 12.43 1.20 -2.26
N ALA A 112 11.75 1.39 -1.15
CA ALA A 112 11.65 2.70 -0.52
C ALA A 112 13.00 3.13 0.06
N THR A 113 13.39 4.37 -0.26
CA THR A 113 14.56 5.06 0.30
C THR A 113 14.11 6.36 0.95
N GLY A 114 15.02 7.05 1.65
CA GLY A 114 14.71 8.36 2.24
C GLY A 114 14.28 9.41 1.21
N ASP A 115 14.68 9.25 -0.06
CA ASP A 115 14.59 10.30 -1.07
C ASP A 115 13.55 10.04 -2.16
N ASN A 116 12.99 8.83 -2.25
CA ASN A 116 12.10 8.45 -3.36
C ASN A 116 10.61 8.38 -2.98
N LEU A 117 10.26 8.58 -1.70
CA LEU A 117 8.89 8.48 -1.23
C LEU A 117 8.06 9.72 -1.62
N PRO A 118 6.75 9.55 -1.88
CA PRO A 118 5.85 10.67 -2.14
C PRO A 118 5.67 11.56 -0.91
N SER A 119 5.22 12.80 -1.13
CA SER A 119 4.95 13.75 -0.05
C SER A 119 3.99 13.17 0.99
N GLY A 120 4.27 13.43 2.27
CA GLY A 120 3.51 12.88 3.41
C GLY A 120 4.03 11.52 3.90
N TYR A 121 5.00 10.92 3.21
CA TYR A 121 5.64 9.68 3.63
C TYR A 121 7.14 9.91 3.92
N SER A 122 7.67 9.11 4.85
CA SER A 122 9.09 9.13 5.23
C SER A 122 9.56 7.71 5.49
N LEU A 123 10.88 7.48 5.40
CA LEU A 123 11.48 6.21 5.77
C LEU A 123 12.16 6.36 7.15
N VAL A 124 11.71 5.56 8.13
CA VAL A 124 12.26 5.55 9.49
C VAL A 124 12.54 4.10 9.86
N ASP A 125 13.77 3.77 10.23
CA ASP A 125 14.20 2.41 10.60
C ASP A 125 13.71 1.33 9.62
N ASN A 126 13.94 1.54 8.31
CA ASN A 126 13.53 0.62 7.23
C ASN A 126 12.01 0.43 7.08
N LYS A 127 11.21 1.32 7.67
CA LYS A 127 9.74 1.30 7.61
C LYS A 127 9.25 2.57 6.94
N ILE A 128 8.25 2.44 6.07
CA ILE A 128 7.56 3.61 5.51
C ILE A 128 6.61 4.11 6.60
N ILE A 129 6.67 5.39 6.95
CA ILE A 129 5.76 6.05 7.87
C ILE A 129 4.97 7.10 7.09
N GLY A 130 3.65 6.96 7.07
CA GLY A 130 2.73 7.91 6.44
C GLY A 130 1.75 8.52 7.44
N PRO A 131 0.76 9.30 6.96
CA PRO A 131 -0.20 10.01 7.81
C PRO A 131 -1.04 9.11 8.72
N SER A 132 -1.14 7.83 8.38
CA SER A 132 -1.95 6.83 9.09
C SER A 132 -1.12 5.71 9.73
N GLY A 133 0.21 5.86 9.80
CA GLY A 133 1.12 4.90 10.45
C GLY A 133 2.12 4.21 9.51
N ARG A 134 2.67 3.08 9.95
CA ARG A 134 3.78 2.37 9.29
C ARG A 134 3.39 1.50 8.09
N ALA A 135 3.50 1.94 6.85
CA ALA A 135 3.23 1.11 5.68
C ALA A 135 4.31 0.03 5.39
N GLY A 136 3.86 -1.11 4.86
CA GLY A 136 4.70 -2.20 4.34
C GLY A 136 4.99 -2.03 2.85
N GLY A 137 4.07 -1.38 2.14
CA GLY A 137 4.25 -0.80 0.82
C GLY A 137 3.26 0.34 0.63
N ILE A 138 3.45 1.12 -0.42
CA ILE A 138 2.49 2.14 -0.87
C ILE A 138 2.40 2.13 -2.39
N THR A 139 1.21 2.39 -2.91
CA THR A 139 0.98 2.57 -4.35
C THR A 139 0.48 3.98 -4.62
N ALA A 140 1.28 4.77 -5.34
CA ALA A 140 0.97 6.16 -5.67
C ALA A 140 0.71 6.33 -7.18
N PRO A 141 -0.31 7.10 -7.61
CA PRO A 141 -0.48 7.44 -9.02
C PRO A 141 0.75 8.13 -9.60
N ASN A 142 1.10 7.81 -10.85
CA ASN A 142 2.27 8.36 -11.56
C ASN A 142 1.90 8.70 -13.02
N GLY A 143 0.81 9.43 -13.19
CA GLY A 143 0.24 9.77 -14.50
C GLY A 143 -1.11 9.10 -14.76
N LEU A 144 -1.56 9.16 -16.02
CA LEU A 144 -2.84 8.58 -16.42
C LEU A 144 -2.75 7.06 -16.44
N ARG A 145 -3.57 6.39 -15.61
CA ARG A 145 -3.65 4.92 -15.52
C ARG A 145 -2.29 4.26 -15.26
N SER A 146 -1.45 4.93 -14.48
CA SER A 146 -0.12 4.46 -14.11
C SER A 146 0.18 4.75 -12.66
N SER A 147 1.11 4.01 -12.08
CA SER A 147 1.48 4.13 -10.66
C SER A 147 2.96 3.88 -10.39
N LYS A 148 3.39 4.17 -9.17
CA LYS A 148 4.63 3.66 -8.59
C LYS A 148 4.30 2.92 -7.31
N ILE A 149 4.85 1.72 -7.16
CA ILE A 149 4.79 0.92 -5.95
C ILE A 149 6.11 1.11 -5.21
N PHE A 150 6.04 1.49 -3.94
CA PHE A 150 7.20 1.58 -3.06
C PHE A 150 7.09 0.53 -1.97
N ILE A 151 8.09 -0.32 -1.83
CA ILE A 151 8.12 -1.41 -0.84
C ILE A 151 9.02 -1.01 0.32
N ALA A 152 8.53 -1.12 1.55
CA ALA A 152 9.35 -0.88 2.73
C ALA A 152 10.42 -1.98 2.86
N PRO A 153 11.70 -1.64 3.12
CA PRO A 153 12.73 -2.66 3.29
C PRO A 153 12.38 -3.70 4.37
N SER A 154 11.80 -3.26 5.50
CA SER A 154 11.38 -4.13 6.62
C SER A 154 10.24 -5.10 6.32
N LEU A 155 9.55 -4.96 5.18
CA LEU A 155 8.47 -5.89 4.80
C LEU A 155 9.01 -7.33 4.65
N LYS A 156 10.29 -7.49 4.25
CA LYS A 156 10.95 -8.79 4.16
C LYS A 156 10.84 -9.59 5.45
N GLY A 157 11.04 -8.91 6.57
CA GLY A 157 11.06 -9.51 7.89
C GLY A 157 9.71 -9.54 8.61
N ASP A 158 8.63 -9.06 8.01
CA ASP A 158 7.30 -9.08 8.63
C ASP A 158 6.61 -10.44 8.49
N TYR A 159 6.00 -10.91 9.58
CA TYR A 159 5.25 -12.16 9.62
C TYR A 159 3.96 -12.00 10.44
N PHE A 160 2.94 -12.77 10.06
CA PHE A 160 1.87 -13.16 10.95
C PHE A 160 1.99 -14.66 11.23
N GLU A 161 2.14 -15.02 12.49
CA GLU A 161 2.40 -16.38 12.96
C GLU A 161 3.65 -16.98 12.28
N HIS A 162 3.46 -17.81 11.25
CA HIS A 162 4.54 -18.40 10.45
C HIS A 162 4.52 -17.95 8.99
N VAL A 163 3.55 -17.13 8.58
CA VAL A 163 3.39 -16.67 7.21
C VAL A 163 4.14 -15.36 7.02
N GLY A 164 5.13 -15.36 6.12
CA GLY A 164 5.88 -14.17 5.74
C GLY A 164 5.05 -13.21 4.89
N MET A 165 5.17 -11.92 5.17
CA MET A 165 4.32 -10.88 4.57
C MET A 165 4.90 -10.22 3.33
N ALA A 166 6.15 -10.50 2.95
CA ALA A 166 6.77 -9.94 1.75
C ALA A 166 5.96 -10.16 0.47
N LYS A 167 5.68 -11.41 0.11
CA LYS A 167 4.83 -11.73 -1.05
C LYS A 167 3.43 -11.12 -0.92
N VAL A 168 2.84 -11.21 0.27
CA VAL A 168 1.46 -10.75 0.51
C VAL A 168 1.36 -9.24 0.35
N GLY A 169 2.25 -8.48 0.98
CA GLY A 169 2.30 -7.02 0.89
C GLY A 169 2.62 -6.53 -0.51
N ILE A 170 3.55 -7.17 -1.23
CA ILE A 170 3.87 -6.77 -2.61
C ILE A 170 2.68 -7.00 -3.54
N VAL A 171 2.00 -8.16 -3.46
CA VAL A 171 0.81 -8.42 -4.28
C VAL A 171 -0.36 -7.52 -3.87
N HIS A 172 -0.48 -7.18 -2.59
CA HIS A 172 -1.45 -6.19 -2.10
C HIS A 172 -1.28 -4.85 -2.83
N GLU A 173 -0.04 -4.33 -2.92
CA GLU A 173 0.25 -3.12 -3.71
C GLU A 173 -0.02 -3.29 -5.21
N MET A 174 0.26 -4.47 -5.78
CA MET A 174 -0.07 -4.77 -7.18
C MET A 174 -1.58 -4.72 -7.47
N ILE A 175 -2.42 -5.04 -6.49
CA ILE A 175 -3.89 -4.91 -6.62
C ILE A 175 -4.28 -3.44 -6.74
N HIS A 176 -3.67 -2.55 -5.95
CA HIS A 176 -3.86 -1.11 -6.08
C HIS A 176 -3.42 -0.60 -7.46
N ALA A 177 -2.22 -0.99 -7.91
CA ALA A 177 -1.71 -0.61 -9.23
C ALA A 177 -2.62 -1.11 -10.36
N PHE A 178 -3.11 -2.34 -10.26
CA PHE A 178 -4.07 -2.91 -11.22
C PHE A 178 -5.36 -2.08 -11.30
N HIS A 179 -5.95 -1.70 -10.17
CA HIS A 179 -7.17 -0.89 -10.16
C HIS A 179 -6.95 0.52 -10.73
N LEU A 180 -5.79 1.14 -10.46
CA LEU A 180 -5.39 2.41 -11.08
C LEU A 180 -5.23 2.27 -12.60
N TYR A 181 -4.54 1.24 -13.05
CA TYR A 181 -4.34 0.95 -14.47
C TYR A 181 -5.67 0.73 -15.22
N LYS A 182 -6.59 -0.01 -14.60
CA LYS A 182 -7.95 -0.20 -15.13
C LYS A 182 -8.78 1.10 -15.16
N GLY A 183 -8.37 2.14 -14.43
CA GLY A 183 -9.11 3.39 -14.31
C GLY A 183 -10.47 3.19 -13.65
N LEU A 184 -10.55 2.31 -12.64
CA LEU A 184 -11.83 1.99 -12.00
C LEU A 184 -12.39 3.20 -11.25
N SER A 185 -13.64 3.55 -11.55
CA SER A 185 -14.38 4.55 -10.79
C SER A 185 -14.50 4.14 -9.31
N ASN A 186 -14.52 5.11 -8.40
CA ASN A 186 -14.57 4.86 -6.95
C ASN A 186 -13.37 4.07 -6.41
N TYR A 187 -12.18 4.21 -7.04
CA TYR A 187 -10.92 3.60 -6.60
C TYR A 187 -10.72 3.71 -5.07
N ASN A 188 -10.74 4.92 -4.53
CA ASN A 188 -10.56 5.20 -3.10
C ASN A 188 -11.59 4.51 -2.18
N LYS A 189 -12.75 4.12 -2.71
CA LYS A 189 -13.80 3.45 -1.93
C LYS A 189 -13.60 1.94 -1.83
N TYR A 190 -13.07 1.30 -2.87
CA TYR A 190 -13.10 -0.17 -2.98
C TYR A 190 -11.74 -0.85 -3.04
N THR A 191 -10.69 -0.16 -3.48
CA THR A 191 -9.40 -0.79 -3.74
C THR A 191 -8.79 -1.44 -2.49
N GLU A 192 -8.89 -0.77 -1.34
CA GLU A 192 -8.36 -1.27 -0.08
C GLU A 192 -9.09 -2.55 0.34
N TYR A 193 -10.42 -2.53 0.34
CA TYR A 193 -11.22 -3.70 0.70
C TYR A 193 -10.90 -4.90 -0.20
N ALA A 194 -10.68 -4.66 -1.49
CA ALA A 194 -10.26 -5.70 -2.41
C ALA A 194 -8.88 -6.27 -2.06
N ALA A 195 -7.89 -5.41 -1.84
CA ALA A 195 -6.54 -5.81 -1.46
C ALA A 195 -6.52 -6.54 -0.09
N LEU A 196 -7.34 -6.11 0.86
CA LEU A 196 -7.55 -6.77 2.16
C LEU A 196 -8.21 -8.15 2.02
N THR A 197 -9.15 -8.32 1.08
CA THR A 197 -9.74 -9.65 0.84
C THR A 197 -8.70 -10.66 0.35
N TYR A 198 -7.75 -10.23 -0.48
CA TYR A 198 -6.60 -11.04 -0.89
C TYR A 198 -5.72 -11.39 0.31
N THR A 199 -5.28 -10.38 1.07
CA THR A 199 -4.39 -10.56 2.23
C THR A 199 -4.99 -11.54 3.24
N ARG A 200 -6.27 -11.40 3.56
CA ARG A 200 -6.97 -12.34 4.45
C ARG A 200 -7.07 -13.73 3.85
N ALA A 201 -7.45 -13.84 2.58
CA ALA A 201 -7.57 -15.15 1.91
C ALA A 201 -6.24 -15.89 1.93
N TYR A 202 -5.13 -15.17 1.69
CA TYR A 202 -3.78 -15.71 1.76
C TYR A 202 -3.46 -16.22 3.16
N LEU A 203 -3.57 -15.36 4.18
CA LEU A 203 -3.28 -15.74 5.56
C LEU A 203 -4.11 -16.94 6.03
N LYS A 204 -5.39 -16.99 5.66
CA LYS A 204 -6.25 -18.14 5.99
C LYS A 204 -5.80 -19.41 5.28
N ALA A 205 -5.50 -19.34 3.99
CA ALA A 205 -5.08 -20.50 3.20
C ALA A 205 -3.73 -21.08 3.67
N TYR A 206 -2.84 -20.22 4.16
CA TYR A 206 -1.51 -20.58 4.64
C TYR A 206 -1.43 -20.73 6.16
N GLY A 207 -2.55 -20.99 6.84
CA GLY A 207 -2.54 -21.40 8.24
C GLY A 207 -2.24 -20.29 9.26
N SER A 208 -2.41 -19.02 8.91
CA SER A 208 -2.35 -17.89 9.86
C SER A 208 -3.76 -17.34 10.17
N PRO A 209 -4.58 -18.03 10.97
CA PRO A 209 -5.93 -17.58 11.32
C PRO A 209 -5.94 -16.32 12.19
N LYS A 210 -4.92 -16.09 13.03
CA LYS A 210 -4.82 -14.88 13.85
C LYS A 210 -4.45 -13.67 12.99
N GLY A 211 -3.53 -13.85 12.04
CA GLY A 211 -3.26 -12.85 11.01
C GLY A 211 -4.49 -12.57 10.15
N ALA A 212 -5.21 -13.61 9.72
CA ALA A 212 -6.43 -13.44 8.94
C ALA A 212 -7.55 -12.69 9.69
N SER A 213 -7.66 -12.87 11.02
CA SER A 213 -8.66 -12.18 11.84
C SER A 213 -8.36 -10.68 11.99
N PHE A 214 -7.08 -10.31 12.01
CA PHE A 214 -6.63 -8.91 11.97
C PHE A 214 -7.28 -8.15 10.80
N TYR A 215 -7.27 -8.75 9.62
CA TYR A 215 -7.80 -8.13 8.40
C TYR A 215 -9.31 -8.33 8.20
N PHE A 216 -9.94 -9.27 8.90
CA PHE A 216 -11.37 -9.58 8.74
C PHE A 216 -12.29 -8.41 9.11
N GLN A 217 -11.94 -7.68 10.18
CA GLN A 217 -12.75 -6.58 10.70
C GLN A 217 -12.95 -5.43 9.69
N ASN A 218 -12.12 -5.39 8.66
CA ASN A 218 -12.07 -4.31 7.68
C ASN A 218 -12.57 -4.73 6.29
N ILE A 219 -13.04 -5.96 6.10
CA ILE A 219 -13.53 -6.40 4.78
C ILE A 219 -14.97 -5.96 4.57
N ARG A 220 -15.20 -5.31 3.42
CA ARG A 220 -16.54 -4.96 2.92
C ARG A 220 -16.78 -5.61 1.57
N LEU A 221 -18.05 -5.68 1.17
CA LEU A 221 -18.41 -6.10 -0.18
C LEU A 221 -17.81 -5.11 -1.20
N VAL A 222 -17.10 -5.67 -2.18
CA VAL A 222 -16.52 -4.93 -3.30
C VAL A 222 -17.19 -5.36 -4.61
N PRO A 223 -17.36 -4.45 -5.57
CA PRO A 223 -17.79 -4.82 -6.92
C PRO A 223 -16.83 -5.85 -7.52
N GLY A 224 -17.36 -6.77 -8.33
CA GLY A 224 -16.54 -7.81 -8.99
C GLY A 224 -15.36 -7.23 -9.78
N SER A 225 -15.51 -6.05 -10.38
CA SER A 225 -14.43 -5.36 -11.11
C SER A 225 -13.19 -5.03 -10.27
N PHE A 226 -13.32 -4.97 -8.95
CA PHE A 226 -12.21 -4.79 -7.99
C PHE A 226 -11.65 -6.13 -7.47
N SER A 227 -12.11 -7.28 -7.97
CA SER A 227 -11.59 -8.56 -7.49
C SER A 227 -10.12 -8.72 -7.90
N TRP A 228 -9.28 -9.02 -6.92
CA TRP A 228 -7.87 -9.39 -7.13
C TRP A 228 -7.70 -10.65 -7.99
N ARG A 229 -8.77 -11.44 -8.18
CA ARG A 229 -8.77 -12.60 -9.09
C ARG A 229 -8.63 -12.22 -10.57
N PHE A 230 -8.80 -10.94 -10.90
CA PHE A 230 -8.59 -10.41 -12.25
C PHE A 230 -7.17 -9.87 -12.48
N LEU A 231 -6.25 -10.04 -11.52
CA LEU A 231 -4.84 -9.76 -11.74
C LEU A 231 -4.32 -10.56 -12.95
N PRO A 232 -3.42 -9.99 -13.77
CA PRO A 232 -2.77 -10.72 -14.85
C PRO A 232 -2.15 -12.04 -14.37
N ASN A 233 -2.34 -13.12 -15.13
CA ASN A 233 -1.85 -14.48 -14.78
C ASN A 233 -0.33 -14.58 -14.62
N ILE A 234 0.43 -13.58 -15.07
CA ILE A 234 1.87 -13.45 -14.82
C ILE A 234 2.20 -13.17 -13.34
N ILE A 235 1.22 -12.74 -12.54
CA ILE A 235 1.35 -12.49 -11.10
C ILE A 235 0.88 -13.74 -10.34
N ASN A 236 1.82 -14.48 -9.78
CA ASN A 236 1.55 -15.58 -8.87
C ASN A 236 1.12 -15.03 -7.50
N THR A 237 -0.19 -14.96 -7.28
CA THR A 237 -0.81 -14.56 -6.01
C THR A 237 -0.59 -15.59 -4.89
N GLY A 238 -0.19 -16.83 -5.22
CA GLY A 238 -0.13 -17.96 -4.28
C GLY A 238 -1.51 -18.53 -3.91
N LEU A 239 -2.59 -17.99 -4.47
CA LEU A 239 -3.95 -18.49 -4.29
C LEU A 239 -4.47 -19.01 -5.62
N LYS A 240 -5.12 -20.18 -5.60
CA LYS A 240 -5.83 -20.77 -6.73
C LYS A 240 -7.32 -20.52 -6.60
#